data_AF-A0A520MM24-F1
#
_entry.id   AF-A0A520MM24-F1
#
_cell.length_a   1.000
_cell.length_b   1.000
_cell.length_c   1.000
_cell.angle_alpha   90.00
_cell.angle_beta   90.00
_cell.angle_gamma   90.00
#
_symmetry.space_group_name_H-M   'P 1'
#
loop_
_entity.id
_entity.type
_entity.pdbx_description
1 polymer ?
#
loop_
_entity_poly.entity_id
_entity_poly.type
_entity_poly.pdbx_seq_one_letter_code
_entity_poly.pdbx_strand_id
1 'polypeptide(L)' 'MPRSARSTNFLRPIYRLGWFMIWSLWLATLGILIPSFMPHDDVVGWGFLSIAATAAAYLLNRLWDWWVVGRPLTFRHR' A
#
# COMPACT_ATOMS: atom_id res chain seq x y z
N MET A 1 10.00 -20.82 32.98
CA MET A 1 9.84 -19.61 32.15
C MET A 1 10.09 -19.99 30.70
N PRO A 2 9.08 -20.22 29.85
CA PRO A 2 9.36 -20.40 28.43
C PRO A 2 9.78 -19.03 27.90
N ARG A 3 11.01 -18.93 27.39
CA ARG A 3 11.47 -17.78 26.61
C ARG A 3 10.49 -17.64 25.45
N SER A 4 9.77 -16.52 25.42
CA SER A 4 9.06 -16.09 24.21
C SER A 4 10.04 -16.23 23.05
N ALA A 5 9.75 -17.15 22.13
CA ALA A 5 10.59 -17.40 20.98
C ALA A 5 10.83 -16.07 20.29
N ARG A 6 12.10 -15.79 19.96
CA ARG A 6 12.55 -14.68 19.13
C ARG A 6 12.01 -14.86 17.70
N SER A 7 10.69 -14.82 17.54
CA SER A 7 9.97 -14.74 16.27
C SER A 7 9.95 -13.28 15.82
N THR A 8 11.13 -12.67 15.69
CA THR A 8 11.29 -11.22 15.44
C THR A 8 11.88 -10.88 14.07
N ASN A 9 12.18 -11.87 13.22
CA ASN A 9 12.83 -11.61 11.93
C ASN A 9 12.12 -12.14 10.68
N PHE A 10 11.21 -13.11 10.75
CA PHE A 10 10.58 -13.65 9.53
C PHE A 10 9.47 -12.75 8.96
N LEU A 11 8.76 -12.02 9.82
CA LEU A 11 7.70 -11.09 9.38
C LEU A 11 8.27 -9.78 8.82
N ARG A 12 9.52 -9.44 9.14
CA ARG A 12 10.21 -8.22 8.68
C ARG A 12 10.47 -8.17 7.16
N PRO A 13 11.02 -9.22 6.53
CA PRO A 13 11.17 -9.27 5.08
C PRO A 13 9.81 -9.29 4.37
N ILE A 14 8.81 -9.99 4.91
CA ILE A 14 7.44 -9.99 4.36
C ILE A 14 6.86 -8.57 4.39
N TYR A 15 6.99 -7.86 5.51
CA TYR A 15 6.57 -6.47 5.64
C TYR A 15 7.21 -5.58 4.55
N ARG A 16 8.53 -5.68 4.38
CA ARG A 16 9.26 -4.93 3.35
C ARG A 16 8.82 -5.31 1.95
N LEU A 17 8.61 -6.59 1.67
CA LEU A 17 8.20 -7.06 0.34
C LEU A 17 6.84 -6.50 -0.06
N GLY A 18 5.85 -6.55 0.83
CA GLY A 18 4.53 -5.98 0.55
C GLY A 18 4.56 -4.47 0.42
N TRP A 19 5.35 -3.77 1.26
CA TRP A 19 5.61 -2.35 1.08
C TRP A 19 6.20 -2.06 -0.31
N PHE A 20 7.27 -2.76 -0.70
CA PHE A 20 7.91 -2.59 -2.02
C PHE A 20 6.94 -2.88 -3.17
N MET A 21 6.13 -3.94 -3.08
CA MET A 21 5.14 -4.26 -4.11
C MET A 21 4.09 -3.15 -4.26
N ILE A 22 3.52 -2.67 -3.16
CA ILE A 22 2.47 -1.64 -3.19
C ILE A 22 3.00 -0.34 -3.79
N TRP A 23 4.18 0.11 -3.37
CA TRP A 23 4.77 1.34 -3.90
C TRP A 23 5.27 1.18 -5.34
N SER A 24 5.79 0.02 -5.72
CA SER A 24 6.19 -0.25 -7.11
C SER A 24 4.97 -0.27 -8.03
N LEU A 25 3.87 -0.89 -7.60
CA LEU A 25 2.62 -0.92 -8.36
C LEU A 25 2.00 0.47 -8.46
N TRP A 26 2.03 1.26 -7.38
CA TRP A 26 1.60 2.66 -7.40
C TRP A 26 2.44 3.49 -8.39
N LEU A 27 3.77 3.38 -8.33
CA LEU A 27 4.67 4.07 -9.27
C LEU A 27 4.42 3.64 -10.72
N ALA A 28 4.27 2.35 -10.98
CA ALA A 28 3.96 1.85 -12.33
C ALA A 28 2.60 2.35 -12.81
N THR A 29 1.62 2.45 -11.91
CA THR A 29 0.30 3.00 -12.24
C THR A 29 0.41 4.46 -12.67
N LEU A 30 1.12 5.29 -11.90
CA LEU A 30 1.29 6.70 -12.21
C LEU A 30 2.20 6.97 -13.42
N GLY A 31 3.29 6.23 -13.55
CA GLY A 31 4.33 6.48 -14.54
C GLY A 31 4.15 5.75 -15.87
N ILE A 32 3.32 4.71 -15.91
CA ILE A 32 3.11 3.88 -17.11
C ILE A 32 1.62 3.77 -17.43
N LEU A 33 0.81 3.30 -16.48
CA LEU A 33 -0.58 2.96 -16.76
C LEU A 33 -1.42 4.21 -17.12
N ILE A 34 -1.43 5.23 -16.25
CA ILE A 34 -2.19 6.47 -16.50
C ILE A 34 -1.74 7.15 -17.81
N PRO A 35 -0.43 7.37 -18.07
CA PRO A 35 0.01 7.94 -19.33
C PRO A 35 -0.32 7.10 -20.57
N SER A 36 -0.40 5.77 -20.45
CA SER A 36 -0.66 4.88 -21.60
C SER A 36 -2.12 4.86 -22.04
N PHE A 37 -3.05 5.13 -21.13
CA PHE A 37 -4.50 5.08 -21.41
C PHE A 37 -5.16 6.45 -21.53
N MET A 38 -4.49 7.52 -21.08
CA MET A 38 -5.08 8.86 -21.01
C MET A 38 -4.38 9.83 -21.96
N PRO A 39 -5.13 10.62 -22.75
CA PRO A 39 -4.56 11.73 -23.51
C PRO A 39 -3.81 12.71 -22.58
N HIS A 40 -2.66 13.23 -23.02
CA HIS A 40 -1.86 14.17 -22.24
C HIS A 40 -2.60 15.48 -21.92
N ASP A 41 -3.64 15.79 -22.71
CA ASP A 41 -4.42 17.01 -22.61
C ASP A 41 -5.52 16.92 -21.54
N ASP A 42 -5.85 15.71 -21.07
CA ASP A 42 -6.89 15.46 -20.07
C ASP A 42 -6.35 15.53 -18.63
N VAL A 43 -6.01 16.76 -18.23
CA VAL A 43 -5.45 17.06 -16.90
C VAL A 43 -6.42 16.69 -15.76
N VAL A 44 -7.72 16.82 -15.99
CA VAL A 44 -8.75 16.51 -14.98
C VAL A 44 -8.81 15.02 -14.71
N GLY A 45 -8.81 14.22 -15.77
CA GLY A 45 -8.77 12.77 -15.67
C GLY A 45 -7.47 12.27 -15.03
N TRP A 46 -6.33 12.86 -15.39
CA TRP A 46 -5.04 12.59 -14.74
C TRP A 46 -5.07 12.85 -13.23
N GLY A 47 -5.63 13.98 -12.81
CA GLY A 47 -5.79 14.32 -11.40
C GLY A 47 -6.66 13.31 -10.67
N PHE A 48 -7.82 12.96 -11.24
CA PHE A 48 -8.76 12.01 -10.62
C PHE A 48 -8.15 10.60 -10.49
N LEU A 49 -7.50 10.10 -11.54
CA LEU A 49 -6.82 8.80 -11.52
C LEU A 49 -5.65 8.77 -10.55
N SER A 50 -4.89 9.86 -10.45
CA SER A 50 -3.79 9.96 -9.48
C SER A 50 -4.29 9.92 -8.04
N ILE A 51 -5.40 10.61 -7.76
CA ILE A 51 -6.07 10.57 -6.45
C ILE A 51 -6.58 9.15 -6.17
N ALA A 52 -7.27 8.52 -7.13
CA ALA A 52 -7.78 7.16 -7.00
C ALA A 52 -6.65 6.13 -6.77
N ALA A 53 -5.57 6.20 -7.55
CA ALA A 53 -4.39 5.34 -7.39
C ALA A 53 -3.74 5.52 -6.02
N THR A 54 -3.65 6.76 -5.54
CA THR A 54 -3.09 7.07 -4.20
C THR A 54 -3.99 6.55 -3.09
N ALA A 55 -5.32 6.70 -3.21
CA ALA A 55 -6.28 6.15 -2.26
C ALA A 55 -6.22 4.61 -2.22
N ALA A 56 -6.14 3.96 -3.39
CA ALA A 56 -6.00 2.52 -3.49
C ALA A 56 -4.68 2.03 -2.86
N ALA A 57 -3.55 2.69 -3.15
CA ALA A 57 -2.26 2.34 -2.55
C ALA A 57 -2.28 2.52 -1.03
N TYR A 58 -2.91 3.59 -0.52
CA TYR A 58 -3.10 3.79 0.92
C TYR A 58 -3.95 2.68 1.55
N LEU A 59 -5.09 2.32 0.94
CA LEU A 59 -5.94 1.24 1.43
C LEU A 59 -5.23 -0.11 1.42
N LEU A 60 -4.51 -0.44 0.34
CA LEU A 60 -3.70 -1.64 0.22
C LEU A 60 -2.62 -1.69 1.31
N ASN A 61 -1.94 -0.57 1.55
CA ASN A 61 -0.93 -0.46 2.61
C ASN A 61 -1.57 -0.66 3.98
N ARG A 62 -2.73 -0.04 4.22
CA ARG A 62 -3.47 -0.19 5.49
C ARG A 62 -3.97 -1.62 5.72
N LEU A 63 -4.45 -2.29 4.67
CA LEU A 63 -4.85 -3.70 4.70
C LEU A 63 -3.66 -4.62 4.91
N TRP A 64 -2.52 -4.30 4.30
CA TRP A 64 -1.27 -5.02 4.48
C TRP A 64 -0.74 -4.92 5.91
N ASP A 65 -0.73 -3.71 6.47
CA ASP A 65 -0.42 -3.46 7.88
C ASP A 65 -1.37 -4.27 8.80
N TRP A 66 -2.67 -4.28 8.50
CA TRP A 66 -3.65 -5.07 9.24
C TRP A 66 -3.36 -6.58 9.17
N TRP A 67 -3.09 -7.10 7.97
CA TRP A 67 -2.84 -8.53 7.73
C TRP A 67 -1.53 -9.01 8.37
N VAL A 68 -0.46 -8.22 8.30
CA VAL A 68 0.85 -8.59 8.85
C VAL A 68 0.92 -8.41 10.37
N VAL A 69 0.33 -7.34 10.91
CA VAL A 69 0.44 -6.99 12.34
C VAL A 69 -0.72 -7.57 13.17
N GLY A 70 -1.84 -7.95 12.55
CA GLY A 70 -3.02 -8.50 13.23
C GLY A 70 -3.69 -7.53 14.21
N ARG A 71 -3.28 -6.26 14.23
CA ARG A 71 -3.91 -5.24 15.08
C ARG A 71 -5.27 -4.91 14.47
N PRO A 72 -6.38 -4.98 15.22
CA PRO A 72 -7.68 -4.58 14.70
C PRO A 72 -7.60 -3.15 14.14
N LEU A 73 -8.33 -2.90 13.03
CA LEU A 73 -8.55 -1.57 12.45
C LEU A 73 -9.17 -0.70 13.53
N THR A 74 -8.33 -0.11 14.37
CA THR A 74 -8.74 0.48 15.63
C THR A 74 -9.28 1.88 15.31
N PHE A 75 -10.57 1.94 14.98
CA PHE A 75 -11.43 3.06 15.34
C PHE A 75 -11.69 2.98 16.85
N ARG A 76 -10.65 3.11 17.67
CA ARG A 76 -10.87 3.39 19.11
C ARG A 76 -10.89 4.89 19.25
N HIS A 77 -12.09 5.45 19.04
CA HIS A 77 -12.49 6.66 19.72
C HIS A 77 -12.27 6.43 21.22
N ARG A 78 -11.31 7.12 21.79
CA ARG A 78 -11.27 7.45 23.21
C ARG A 78 -11.08 8.96 23.30
#